data_AF-A0A3A8LEL2-F1
#
_entry.id   AF-A0A3A8LEL2-F1
#
_cell.length_a   1.000
_cell.length_b   1.000
_cell.length_c   1.000
_cell.angle_alpha   90.00
_cell.angle_beta   90.00
_cell.angle_gamma   90.00
#
_symmetry.space_group_name_H-M   'P 1'
#
loop_
_entity.id
_entity.type
_entity.pdbx_description
1 polymer ?
#
loop_
_entity_poly.entity_id
_entity_poly.type
_entity_poly.pdbx_seq_one_letter_code
_entity_poly.pdbx_strand_id
1 'polypeptide(L)'
;MNAQSKDWHGIAVAKLNSVLGPARGPVVLEEALRATGLSHISSADELHRFAQALITTGGFAGAVGGLLSVHAVMHGASGGSGSR
;
A
#
# COMPACT_ATOMS: atom_id res chain seq x y z
N MET A 1 14.23 -0.41 -21.12
CA MET A 1 13.86 0.59 -20.09
C MET A 1 14.11 -0.06 -18.75
N ASN A 2 15.11 0.39 -18.00
CA ASN A 2 15.49 -0.22 -16.71
C ASN A 2 14.34 -0.01 -15.72
N ALA A 3 13.66 -1.08 -15.33
CA ALA A 3 12.81 -1.08 -14.16
C ALA A 3 13.73 -0.92 -12.94
N GLN A 4 13.99 0.31 -12.51
CA GLN A 4 14.44 0.53 -11.13
C GLN A 4 13.36 -0.10 -10.26
N SER A 5 13.70 -1.21 -9.60
CA SER A 5 12.85 -1.86 -8.60
C SER A 5 12.50 -0.82 -7.55
N LYS A 6 11.32 -0.24 -7.68
CA LYS A 6 10.84 0.80 -6.79
C LYS A 6 10.58 0.14 -5.45
N ASP A 7 11.13 0.70 -4.37
CA ASP A 7 10.93 0.18 -3.02
C ASP A 7 9.50 0.48 -2.54
N TRP A 8 8.56 -0.32 -3.03
CA TRP A 8 7.14 -0.18 -2.75
C TRP A 8 6.82 -0.36 -1.27
N HIS A 9 7.54 -1.28 -0.62
CA HIS A 9 7.41 -1.51 0.80
C HIS A 9 7.90 -0.30 1.61
N GLY A 10 9.09 0.23 1.30
CA GLY A 10 9.61 1.43 1.95
C GLY A 10 8.71 2.65 1.77
N ILE A 11 8.09 2.81 0.60
CA ILE A 11 7.07 3.84 0.36
C ILE A 11 5.87 3.67 1.29
N ALA A 12 5.34 2.45 1.43
CA ALA A 12 4.21 2.17 2.32
C ALA A 12 4.56 2.44 3.79
N VAL A 13 5.72 1.95 4.25
CA VAL A 13 6.25 2.17 5.60
C VAL A 13 6.38 3.66 5.89
N ALA A 14 7.01 4.42 4.99
CA ALA A 14 7.25 5.84 5.17
C ALA A 14 5.93 6.61 5.32
N LYS A 15 4.92 6.31 4.49
CA LYS A 15 3.62 6.99 4.56
C LYS A 15 2.83 6.63 5.82
N LEU A 16 2.85 5.36 6.23
CA LEU A 16 2.21 4.95 7.48
C LEU A 16 2.87 5.63 8.68
N ASN A 17 4.20 5.64 8.74
CA ASN A 17 4.93 6.30 9.82
C ASN A 17 4.74 7.82 9.81
N SER A 18 4.62 8.46 8.64
CA SER A 18 4.41 9.91 8.57
C SER A 18 3.03 10.35 9.06
N VAL A 19 2.00 9.52 8.88
CA VAL A 19 0.61 9.86 9.25
C VAL A 19 0.23 9.30 10.63
N LEU A 20 0.60 8.07 10.93
CA LEU A 20 0.23 7.37 12.16
C LEU A 20 1.31 7.47 13.24
N GLY A 21 2.51 7.93 12.88
CA GLY A 21 3.67 7.94 13.76
C GLY A 21 4.39 6.59 13.84
N PRO A 22 5.64 6.59 14.35
CA PRO A 22 6.51 5.40 14.37
C PRO A 22 6.03 4.28 15.31
N ALA A 23 5.12 4.58 16.25
CA ALA A 23 4.55 3.58 17.16
C ALA A 23 3.39 2.78 16.53
N ARG A 24 2.54 3.45 15.74
CA ARG A 24 1.33 2.84 15.15
C ARG A 24 1.54 2.38 13.71
N GLY A 25 2.41 3.04 12.96
CA GLY A 25 2.71 2.70 11.57
C GLY A 25 3.14 1.25 11.36
N PRO A 26 4.11 0.71 12.12
CA PRO A 26 4.54 -0.68 11.98
C PRO A 26 3.43 -1.70 12.30
N VAL A 27 2.59 -1.42 13.30
CA VAL A 27 1.48 -2.31 13.67
C VAL A 27 0.45 -2.40 12.54
N VAL A 28 0.04 -1.25 11.99
CA VAL A 28 -0.93 -1.20 10.89
C VAL A 28 -0.35 -1.82 9.61
N LEU A 29 0.95 -1.65 9.36
CA LEU A 29 1.65 -2.30 8.26
C LEU A 29 1.56 -3.83 8.39
N GLU A 30 1.93 -4.39 9.54
CA GLU A 30 1.89 -5.84 9.78
C GLU A 30 0.48 -6.42 9.66
N GLU A 31 -0.53 -5.72 10.21
CA GLU A 31 -1.93 -6.13 10.13
C GLU A 31 -2.42 -6.16 8.68
N ALA A 32 -2.13 -5.13 7.89
CA ALA A 32 -2.54 -5.05 6.49
C ALA A 32 -1.78 -6.03 5.58
N LEU A 33 -0.49 -6.28 5.84
CA LEU A 33 0.29 -7.33 5.18
C LEU A 33 -0.32 -8.71 5.45
N ARG A 34 -0.62 -9.00 6.72
CA ARG A 34 -1.28 -10.26 7.12
C ARG A 34 -2.65 -10.41 6.47
N ALA A 35 -3.47 -9.36 6.44
CA ALA A 35 -4.80 -9.39 5.83
C ALA A 35 -4.78 -9.65 4.32
N THR A 36 -3.68 -9.32 3.65
CA THR A 36 -3.48 -9.53 2.20
C THR A 36 -2.69 -10.80 1.89
N GLY A 37 -2.21 -11.51 2.90
CA GLY A 37 -1.31 -12.67 2.75
C GLY A 37 0.09 -12.30 2.23
N LEU A 38 0.45 -11.02 2.26
CA LEU A 38 1.75 -10.53 1.83
C LEU A 38 2.74 -10.54 3.00
N SER A 39 3.98 -10.91 2.74
CA SER A 39 5.10 -10.69 3.67
C SER A 39 5.90 -9.44 3.33
N HIS A 40 5.85 -9.01 2.06
CA HIS A 40 6.55 -7.85 1.52
C HIS A 40 5.79 -7.31 0.30
N ILE A 41 6.00 -6.03 -0.04
CA ILE A 41 5.36 -5.39 -1.20
C ILE A 41 6.42 -5.21 -2.27
N SER A 42 6.35 -6.01 -3.32
CA SER A 42 7.35 -6.08 -4.39
C SER A 42 6.87 -5.48 -5.71
N SER A 43 5.58 -5.15 -5.82
CA SER A 43 4.97 -4.62 -7.04
C SER A 43 3.92 -3.55 -6.78
N ALA A 44 3.59 -2.79 -7.83
CA ALA A 44 2.50 -1.82 -7.79
C ALA A 44 1.15 -2.50 -7.52
N ASP A 45 0.90 -3.68 -8.08
CA ASP A 45 -0.35 -4.43 -7.83
C ASP A 45 -0.48 -4.88 -6.38
N GLU A 46 0.62 -5.36 -5.77
CA GLU A 46 0.64 -5.70 -4.35
C GLU A 46 0.45 -4.45 -3.47
N LEU A 47 1.06 -3.33 -3.85
CA LEU A 47 0.84 -2.06 -3.16
C LEU A 47 -0.63 -1.64 -3.24
N HIS A 48 -1.28 -1.84 -4.39
CA HIS A 48 -2.69 -1.56 -4.55
C HIS A 48 -3.56 -2.47 -3.68
N ARG A 49 -3.30 -3.78 -3.65
CA ARG A 49 -4.03 -4.71 -2.76
C ARG A 49 -3.85 -4.34 -1.28
N PHE A 50 -2.62 -4.04 -0.88
CA PHE A 50 -2.29 -3.54 0.45
C PHE A 50 -3.06 -2.25 0.79
N ALA A 51 -3.09 -1.30 -0.14
CA ALA A 51 -3.83 -0.06 -0.01
C ALA A 51 -5.34 -0.28 0.17
N GLN A 52 -5.93 -1.24 -0.54
CA GLN A 52 -7.34 -1.60 -0.37
C GLN A 52 -7.64 -2.15 1.03
N ALA A 53 -6.75 -2.97 1.60
CA ALA A 53 -6.90 -3.47 2.97
C ALA A 53 -6.81 -2.35 4.01
N LEU A 54 -6.00 -1.31 3.77
CA LEU A 54 -6.00 -0.13 4.61
C LEU A 54 -7.31 0.67 4.49
N ILE A 55 -7.83 0.84 3.27
CA ILE A 55 -9.10 1.54 3.02
C ILE A 55 -10.25 0.89 3.79
N THR A 56 -10.35 -0.44 3.80
CA THR A 56 -11.41 -1.16 4.53
C THR A 56 -11.31 -1.01 6.05
N THR A 57 -10.14 -0.68 6.58
CA THR A 57 -9.94 -0.40 8.01
C THR A 57 -10.52 0.97 8.40
N GLY A 58 -10.58 1.92 7.46
CA GLY A 58 -11.11 3.26 7.69
C GLY A 58 -10.18 4.16 8.53
N GLY A 59 -10.69 5.34 8.91
CA GLY A 59 -9.95 6.34 9.68
C GLY A 59 -8.65 6.80 8.98
N PHE A 60 -7.62 7.10 9.77
CA PHE A 60 -6.33 7.56 9.26
C PHE A 60 -5.61 6.50 8.41
N ALA A 61 -5.72 5.21 8.77
CA ALA A 61 -5.16 4.11 7.98
C ALA A 61 -5.81 4.07 6.59
N GLY A 62 -7.15 4.21 6.52
CA GLY A 62 -7.87 4.27 5.26
C GLY A 62 -7.49 5.46 4.38
N ALA A 63 -7.24 6.63 4.98
CA ALA A 63 -6.74 7.80 4.25
C ALA A 63 -5.36 7.54 3.62
N VAL A 64 -4.44 6.90 4.36
CA VAL A 64 -3.13 6.46 3.83
C VAL A 64 -3.32 5.43 2.70
N GLY A 65 -4.25 4.50 2.88
CA GLY A 65 -4.65 3.54 1.85
C GLY A 65 -5.09 4.22 0.56
N GLY A 66 -5.94 5.25 0.64
CA GLY A 66 -6.34 6.04 -0.54
C GLY A 66 -5.14 6.64 -1.29
N LEU A 67 -4.20 7.25 -0.57
CA LEU A 67 -2.98 7.83 -1.17
C LEU A 67 -2.07 6.77 -1.82
N LEU A 68 -1.91 5.62 -1.17
CA LEU A 68 -1.11 4.51 -1.71
C LEU A 68 -1.78 3.86 -2.92
N SER A 69 -3.11 3.77 -2.93
CA SER A 69 -3.89 3.23 -4.03
C SER A 69 -3.70 4.07 -5.31
N VAL A 70 -3.82 5.40 -5.19
CA VAL A 70 -3.54 6.32 -6.31
C VAL A 70 -2.09 6.19 -6.76
N HIS A 71 -1.14 6.13 -5.82
CA HIS A 71 0.28 5.98 -6.15
C HIS A 71 0.55 4.71 -6.94
N ALA A 72 -0.04 3.58 -6.54
CA ALA A 72 0.06 2.31 -7.22
C ALA A 72 -0.54 2.36 -8.65
N VAL A 73 -1.75 2.90 -8.80
CA VAL A 73 -2.43 3.01 -10.12
C VAL A 73 -1.65 3.90 -11.08
N MET A 74 -1.14 5.04 -10.62
CA MET A 74 -0.29 5.93 -11.44
C MET A 74 0.99 5.25 -11.95
N HIS A 75 1.41 4.15 -11.33
CA HIS A 75 2.60 3.39 -11.70
C HIS A 75 2.28 2.02 -12.30
N GLY A 76 1.05 1.83 -12.80
CA GLY A 76 0.68 0.68 -13.59
C GLY A 76 0.12 -0.50 -12.79
N ALA A 77 -0.30 -0.30 -11.54
CA ALA A 77 -1.17 -1.28 -10.91
C ALA A 77 -2.44 -1.42 -11.75
N SER A 78 -2.83 -2.66 -12.06
CA SER A 78 -3.98 -2.96 -12.92
C SER A 78 -5.30 -2.49 -12.32
N GLY A 79 -5.29 -2.06 -11.06
CA GLY A 79 -6.33 -1.23 -10.44
C GLY A 79 -7.73 -1.79 -10.64
N GLY A 80 -7.92 -3.11 -10.61
CA GLY A 80 -9.22 -3.75 -10.84
C GLY A 80 -9.94 -3.33 -12.13
N SER A 81 -9.28 -2.63 -13.06
CA SER A 81 -9.87 -2.11 -14.28
C SER A 81 -9.37 -2.93 -15.46
N GLY A 82 -9.53 -4.25 -15.32
CA GLY A 82 -9.77 -5.08 -16.49
C GLY A 82 -11.16 -4.70 -16.99
N SER A 83 -11.22 -3.79 -17.96
CA SER A 83 -12.42 -3.55 -18.76
C SER A 83 -12.96 -4.91 -19.22
N ARG A 84 -14.16 -5.26 -18.74
CA ARG A 84 -15.03 -6.21 -19.44
C ARG A 84 -15.71 -5.49 -20.58
#